data_AF-A0A7W6CUW7-F1
#
_entry.id   AF-A0A7W6CUW7-F1
#
_cell.length_a   1.000
_cell.length_b   1.000
_cell.length_c   1.000
_cell.angle_alpha   90.00
_cell.angle_beta   90.00
_cell.angle_gamma   90.00
#
_symmetry.space_group_name_H-M   'P 1'
#
loop_
_entity.id
_entity.type
_entity.pdbx_description
1 polymer ?
#
loop_
_entity_poly.entity_id
_entity_poly.type
_entity_poly.pdbx_seq_one_letter_code
_entity_poly.pdbx_strand_id
1 'polypeptide(L)'
;MTETRGRMFDEIGRLMTDAAGMASGLRREVETVVRQQASRILSDLDLVRRDEFEAVRAMASRAREENEKLAERLAALEERLGRSEVDADSVFGEKAAEPAPVGAPKGFDDAVGD
;
A
#
# COMPACT_ATOMS: atom_id res chain seq x y z
N MET A 1 -40.08 51.66 16.06
CA MET A 1 -39.11 50.63 16.54
C MET A 1 -38.37 50.00 15.35
N THR A 2 -37.52 50.75 14.65
CA THR A 2 -36.77 50.27 13.46
C THR A 2 -35.25 50.41 13.60
N GLU A 3 -34.78 51.02 14.68
CA GLU A 3 -33.36 51.35 14.89
C GLU A 3 -32.51 50.14 15.32
N THR A 4 -33.08 49.19 16.06
CA THR A 4 -32.36 48.03 16.62
C THR A 4 -31.92 47.02 15.55
N ARG A 5 -32.70 46.88 14.47
CA ARG A 5 -32.39 45.92 13.39
C ARG A 5 -31.20 46.37 12.56
N GLY A 6 -31.03 47.68 12.33
CA GLY A 6 -29.89 48.24 11.59
C GLY A 6 -28.55 48.07 12.30
N ARG A 7 -28.51 48.22 13.65
CA ARG A 7 -27.28 48.03 14.44
C ARG A 7 -26.77 46.59 14.44
N MET A 8 -27.65 45.61 14.56
CA MET A 8 -27.27 44.18 14.54
C MET A 8 -26.61 43.80 13.20
N PHE A 9 -27.11 44.32 12.08
CA PHE A 9 -26.51 44.07 10.77
C PHE A 9 -25.17 44.81 10.58
N ASP A 10 -25.01 46.01 11.14
CA ASP A 10 -23.75 46.76 11.13
C ASP A 10 -22.66 46.07 11.98
N GLU A 11 -23.03 45.56 13.16
CA GLU A 11 -22.15 44.77 14.01
C GLU A 11 -21.72 43.46 13.35
N ILE A 12 -22.62 42.78 12.63
CA ILE A 12 -22.27 41.61 11.81
C ILE A 12 -21.37 42.00 10.64
N GLY A 13 -21.63 43.11 9.96
CA GLY A 13 -20.79 43.61 8.87
C GLY A 13 -19.37 43.96 9.33
N ARG A 14 -19.26 44.58 10.51
CA ARG A 14 -17.99 44.90 11.16
C ARG A 14 -17.27 43.64 11.61
N LEU A 15 -17.96 42.70 12.25
CA LEU A 15 -17.42 41.39 12.62
C LEU A 15 -16.95 40.61 11.39
N MET A 16 -17.71 40.62 10.28
CA MET A 16 -17.31 39.97 9.04
C MET A 16 -16.07 40.61 8.42
N THR A 17 -15.94 41.93 8.51
CA THR A 17 -14.76 42.66 8.02
C THR A 17 -13.53 42.39 8.88
N ASP A 18 -13.70 42.39 10.20
CA ASP A 18 -12.65 42.07 11.17
C ASP A 18 -12.23 40.58 11.05
N ALA A 19 -13.19 39.67 10.90
CA ALA A 19 -12.95 38.24 10.69
C ALA A 19 -12.30 37.95 9.33
N ALA A 20 -12.68 38.66 8.26
CA ALA A 20 -12.03 38.53 6.96
C ALA A 20 -10.54 38.98 7.01
N GLY A 21 -10.24 40.01 7.81
CA GLY A 21 -8.87 40.44 8.08
C GLY A 21 -8.05 39.39 8.84
N MET A 22 -8.63 38.77 9.87
CA MET A 22 -7.99 37.70 10.65
C MET A 22 -7.84 36.40 9.84
N ALA A 23 -8.79 36.07 8.97
CA ALA A 23 -8.77 34.87 8.13
C ALA A 23 -7.57 34.82 7.18
N SER A 24 -7.07 35.98 6.74
CA SER A 24 -5.89 36.05 5.86
C SER A 24 -4.59 35.62 6.58
N GLY A 25 -4.46 35.93 7.87
CA GLY A 25 -3.33 35.48 8.71
C GLY A 25 -3.46 34.01 9.09
N LEU A 26 -4.66 33.60 9.52
CA LEU A 26 -4.98 32.21 9.85
C LEU A 26 -4.79 31.27 8.66
N ARG A 27 -5.09 31.70 7.43
CA ARG A 27 -4.86 30.89 6.23
C ARG A 27 -3.40 30.47 6.08
N ARG A 28 -2.46 31.39 6.34
CA ARG A 28 -1.02 31.11 6.21
C ARG A 28 -0.50 30.18 7.32
N GLU A 29 -1.05 30.31 8.52
CA GLU A 29 -0.76 29.42 9.64
C GLU A 29 -1.32 28.02 9.39
N VAL A 30 -2.57 27.91 8.93
CA VAL A 30 -3.20 26.64 8.54
C VAL A 30 -2.42 25.97 7.41
N GLU A 31 -2.01 26.71 6.38
CA GLU A 31 -1.21 26.16 5.28
C GLU A 31 0.13 25.58 5.79
N THR A 32 0.77 26.26 6.74
CA THR A 32 2.03 25.80 7.34
C THR A 32 1.83 24.55 8.19
N VAL A 33 0.77 24.52 9.01
CA VAL A 33 0.43 23.36 9.86
C VAL A 33 0.03 22.16 9.00
N VAL A 34 -0.80 22.36 7.97
CA VAL A 34 -1.20 21.31 7.03
C VAL A 34 0.00 20.75 6.30
N ARG A 35 0.93 21.60 5.82
CA ARG A 35 2.18 21.15 5.19
C ARG A 35 3.04 20.33 6.16
N GLN A 36 3.20 20.77 7.40
CA GLN A 36 3.94 20.01 8.41
C GLN A 36 3.30 18.65 8.71
N GLN A 37 1.98 18.59 8.83
CA GLN A 37 1.28 17.31 9.05
C GLN A 37 1.37 16.40 7.82
N ALA A 38 1.21 16.94 6.62
CA ALA A 38 1.37 16.19 5.38
C ALA A 38 2.79 15.63 5.23
N SER A 39 3.83 16.42 5.56
CA SER A 39 5.22 15.94 5.56
C SER A 39 5.47 14.84 6.59
N ARG A 40 4.86 14.92 7.78
CA ARG A 40 4.94 13.84 8.79
C ARG A 40 4.27 12.58 8.28
N ILE A 41 3.03 12.68 7.79
CA ILE A 41 2.31 11.53 7.22
C ILE A 41 3.09 10.90 6.08
N LEU A 42 3.64 11.70 5.15
CA LEU A 42 4.47 11.18 4.04
C LEU A 42 5.78 10.56 4.51
N SER A 43 6.31 10.97 5.67
CA SER A 43 7.51 10.37 6.27
C SER A 43 7.17 9.10 7.07
N ASP A 44 5.96 9.03 7.62
CA ASP A 44 5.45 7.89 8.37
C ASP A 44 4.91 6.78 7.45
N LEU A 45 4.46 7.15 6.25
CA LEU A 45 4.17 6.20 5.18
C LEU A 45 5.51 5.63 4.69
N ASP A 46 5.62 4.30 4.67
CA ASP A 46 6.80 3.54 4.20
C ASP A 46 6.96 3.67 2.67
N LEU A 47 7.25 4.89 2.22
CA LEU A 47 7.38 5.23 0.81
C LEU A 47 8.79 4.90 0.34
N VAL A 48 8.90 3.89 -0.53
CA VAL A 48 10.15 3.59 -1.22
C VAL A 48 10.53 4.81 -2.08
N ARG A 49 11.71 5.38 -1.84
CA ARG A 49 12.17 6.51 -2.65
C ARG A 49 12.37 6.04 -4.08
N ARG A 50 12.12 6.94 -5.03
CA ARG A 50 12.29 6.62 -6.45
C ARG A 50 13.69 6.10 -6.76
N ASP A 51 14.72 6.67 -6.15
CA ASP A 51 16.11 6.26 -6.38
C ASP A 51 16.40 4.85 -5.84
N GLU A 52 15.84 4.50 -4.68
CA GLU A 52 15.93 3.17 -4.08
C GLU A 52 15.18 2.15 -4.96
N PHE A 53 13.99 2.51 -5.46
CA PHE A 53 13.23 1.68 -6.39
C PHE A 53 13.99 1.44 -7.69
N GLU A 54 14.58 2.49 -8.28
CA GLU A 54 15.36 2.34 -9.52
C GLU A 54 16.63 1.52 -9.30
N ALA A 55 17.30 1.67 -8.16
CA ALA A 55 18.46 0.86 -7.79
C ALA A 55 18.10 -0.63 -7.65
N VAL A 56 17.01 -0.95 -6.93
CA VAL A 56 16.53 -2.34 -6.77
C VAL A 56 16.04 -2.90 -8.11
N ARG A 57 15.35 -2.10 -8.93
CA ARG A 57 14.92 -2.52 -10.26
C ARG A 57 16.11 -2.89 -11.15
N ALA A 58 17.15 -2.06 -11.16
CA ALA A 58 18.37 -2.33 -11.91
C ALA A 58 19.09 -3.60 -11.40
N MET A 59 19.17 -3.78 -10.07
CA MET A 59 19.70 -5.00 -9.45
C MET A 59 18.89 -6.23 -9.85
N ALA A 60 17.55 -6.16 -9.79
CA ALA A 60 16.66 -7.26 -10.12
C ALA A 60 16.79 -7.67 -11.60
N SER A 61 16.90 -6.71 -12.52
CA SER A 61 17.15 -7.00 -13.94
C SER A 61 18.48 -7.73 -14.13
N ARG A 62 19.58 -7.21 -13.55
CA ARG A 62 20.90 -7.86 -13.64
C ARG A 62 20.89 -9.26 -13.04
N ALA A 63 20.24 -9.43 -11.89
CA ALA A 63 20.13 -10.73 -11.24
C ALA A 63 19.39 -11.75 -12.12
N ARG A 64 18.35 -11.34 -12.87
CA ARG A 64 17.67 -12.23 -13.83
C ARG A 64 18.60 -12.65 -14.98
N GLU A 65 19.31 -11.70 -15.58
CA GLU A 65 20.27 -11.99 -16.64
C GLU A 65 21.42 -12.90 -16.16
N GLU A 66 21.91 -12.68 -14.95
CA GLU A 66 22.94 -13.52 -14.34
C GLU A 66 22.41 -14.91 -14.00
N ASN A 67 21.17 -15.02 -13.51
CA ASN A 67 20.52 -16.30 -13.25
C ASN A 67 20.35 -17.14 -14.53
N GLU A 68 19.93 -16.53 -15.64
CA GLU A 68 19.83 -17.24 -16.93
C GLU A 68 21.18 -17.79 -17.37
N LYS A 69 22.24 -16.97 -17.32
CA LYS A 69 23.61 -17.41 -17.63
C LYS A 69 24.11 -18.51 -16.70
N LEU A 70 23.78 -18.44 -15.41
CA LEU A 70 24.14 -19.47 -14.44
C LEU A 70 23.37 -20.76 -14.69
N ALA A 71 22.08 -20.68 -15.04
CA ALA A 71 21.26 -21.84 -15.41
C ALA A 71 21.81 -22.55 -16.65
N GLU A 72 22.21 -21.80 -17.69
CA GLU A 72 22.87 -22.37 -18.87
C GLU A 72 24.17 -23.08 -18.51
N ARG A 73 25.00 -22.46 -17.66
CA ARG A 73 26.25 -23.08 -17.19
C ARG A 73 26.00 -24.32 -16.36
N LEU A 74 24.98 -24.31 -15.50
CA LEU A 74 24.58 -25.48 -14.71
C LEU A 74 24.13 -26.61 -15.63
N ALA A 75 23.25 -26.35 -16.59
CA ALA A 75 22.79 -27.37 -17.54
C ALA A 75 23.97 -28.00 -18.32
N ALA A 76 24.90 -27.18 -18.81
CA ALA A 76 26.09 -27.66 -19.50
C ALA A 76 27.03 -28.48 -18.59
N LEU A 77 27.12 -28.12 -17.30
CA LEU A 77 27.90 -28.88 -16.33
C LEU A 77 27.20 -30.19 -15.93
N GLU A 78 25.88 -30.19 -15.75
CA GLU A 78 25.06 -31.36 -15.45
C GLU A 78 25.08 -32.38 -16.59
N GLU A 79 25.07 -31.91 -17.84
CA GLU A 79 25.23 -32.75 -19.03
C GLU A 79 26.62 -33.40 -19.06
N ARG A 80 27.67 -32.61 -18.78
CA ARG A 80 29.06 -33.11 -18.74
C ARG A 80 29.33 -34.06 -17.58
N LEU A 81 28.68 -33.84 -16.45
CA LEU A 81 28.75 -34.69 -15.26
C LEU A 81 27.78 -35.88 -15.34
N GLY A 82 26.99 -35.96 -16.43
CA GLY A 82 26.13 -37.09 -16.74
C GLY A 82 25.12 -37.35 -15.63
N ARG A 83 24.23 -36.38 -15.34
CA ARG A 83 23.04 -36.54 -14.48
C ARG A 83 23.28 -37.50 -13.30
N SER A 84 24.26 -37.16 -12.46
CA SER A 84 24.48 -37.89 -11.21
C SER A 84 23.43 -37.46 -10.19
N GLU A 85 22.31 -38.18 -10.19
CA GLU A 85 21.33 -38.32 -9.11
C GLU A 85 20.84 -37.04 -8.42
N VAL A 86 19.90 -36.33 -9.05
CA VAL A 86 18.68 -35.91 -8.34
C VAL A 86 17.53 -35.92 -9.35
N ASP A 87 16.66 -36.92 -9.26
CA ASP A 87 15.34 -36.89 -9.88
C ASP A 87 14.54 -35.75 -9.24
N ALA A 88 14.52 -34.59 -9.90
CA ALA A 88 13.73 -33.42 -9.51
C ALA A 88 12.20 -33.70 -9.51
N ASP A 89 11.76 -34.80 -10.13
CA ASP A 89 10.38 -35.30 -10.05
C ASP A 89 9.98 -35.74 -8.63
N SER A 90 10.94 -36.07 -7.76
CA SER A 90 10.66 -36.46 -6.37
C SER A 90 10.50 -35.27 -5.40
N VAL A 91 10.93 -34.07 -5.79
CA VAL A 91 10.96 -32.91 -4.87
C VAL A 91 9.66 -32.10 -4.93
N PHE A 92 8.93 -32.16 -6.04
CA PHE A 92 7.66 -31.43 -6.21
C PHE A 92 6.51 -32.28 -6.75
N GLY A 93 6.65 -33.61 -6.70
CA GLY A 93 5.73 -34.58 -7.27
C GLY A 93 4.74 -35.23 -6.30
N GLU A 94 4.14 -34.51 -5.36
CA GLU A 94 2.79 -34.89 -4.89
C GLU A 94 1.79 -33.95 -5.56
N LYS A 95 1.34 -34.42 -6.73
CA LYS A 95 0.15 -34.01 -7.47
C LYS A 95 -0.75 -33.11 -6.63
N ALA A 96 -0.84 -31.82 -6.97
CA ALA A 96 -1.85 -30.94 -6.41
C ALA A 96 -3.23 -31.59 -6.64
N ALA A 97 -3.71 -32.27 -5.60
CA ALA A 97 -5.04 -32.82 -5.56
C ALA A 97 -5.98 -31.62 -5.72
N GLU A 98 -6.72 -31.64 -6.81
CA GLU A 98 -7.88 -30.80 -7.09
C GLU A 98 -8.61 -30.49 -5.77
N PRO A 99 -8.77 -29.21 -5.38
CA PRO A 99 -9.37 -28.88 -4.10
C PRO A 99 -10.81 -29.37 -4.12
N ALA A 100 -11.09 -30.41 -3.33
CA ALA A 100 -12.43 -30.93 -3.12
C ALA A 100 -13.39 -29.79 -2.77
N PRO A 101 -14.66 -29.82 -3.22
CA PRO A 101 -15.60 -28.76 -2.97
C PRO A 101 -15.72 -28.55 -1.46
N VAL A 102 -15.39 -27.33 -1.02
CA VAL A 102 -15.59 -26.86 0.36
C VAL A 102 -17.01 -27.21 0.76
N GLY A 103 -17.15 -28.17 1.66
CA GLY A 103 -18.43 -28.61 2.18
C GLY A 103 -19.18 -27.40 2.73
N ALA A 104 -20.40 -27.21 2.24
CA ALA A 104 -21.34 -26.25 2.80
C ALA A 104 -21.39 -26.41 4.33
N PRO A 105 -21.50 -25.31 5.10
CA PRO A 105 -21.60 -25.42 6.55
C PRO A 105 -22.79 -26.32 6.88
N LYS A 106 -22.54 -27.43 7.57
CA LYS A 106 -23.62 -28.27 8.08
C LYS A 106 -24.43 -27.43 9.05
N GLY A 107 -25.69 -27.22 8.69
CA GLY A 107 -26.70 -26.61 9.52
C GLY A 107 -26.71 -27.28 10.88
N PHE A 108 -26.78 -26.42 11.89
CA PHE A 108 -26.96 -26.73 13.28
C PHE A 108 -28.41 -27.22 13.47
N ASP A 109 -28.70 -28.50 13.20
CA ASP A 109 -30.06 -29.05 13.25
C ASP A 109 -30.24 -30.30 14.11
N ASP A 110 -29.30 -30.60 15.02
CA ASP A 110 -29.45 -31.72 16.00
C ASP A 110 -29.82 -31.24 17.41
N ALA A 111 -30.53 -30.10 17.53
CA ALA A 111 -30.89 -29.52 18.84
C ALA A 111 -32.37 -29.17 19.00
N VAL A 112 -33.30 -29.98 18.48
CA VAL A 112 -34.73 -30.02 18.88
C VAL A 112 -35.23 -31.42 18.47
N GLY A 113 -35.38 -32.41 19.36
CA GLY A 113 -36.53 -32.55 20.26
C GLY A 113 -37.33 -33.81 19.88
N ASP A 114 -37.50 -34.71 20.88
CA ASP A 114 -38.24 -36.00 20.92
C ASP A 114 -37.70 -37.22 20.14
#